data_AF-A0A7V5CI65-F1
#
_entry.id   AF-A0A7V5CI65-F1
#
_cell.length_a   1.000
_cell.length_b   1.000
_cell.length_c   1.000
_cell.angle_alpha   90.00
_cell.angle_beta   90.00
_cell.angle_gamma   90.00
#
_symmetry.space_group_name_H-M   'P 1'
#
loop_
_entity.id
_entity.type
_entity.pdbx_description
1 polymer ?
#
loop_
_entity_poly.entity_id
_entity_poly.type
_entity_poly.pdbx_seq_one_letter_code
_entity_poly.pdbx_strand_id
1 'polypeptide(L)'
;MELFIAWLIHIPIQPILLLLFLIGLGIGVFFILKPSLAIEMQRRFYAKINWRIEPISMHKELRNTRLMGVFIITCLLAALFFIFANSPIVLF
;
A
#
# COMPACT_ATOMS: atom_id res chain seq x y z
N MET A 1 -26.82 -7.96 -15.80
CA MET A 1 -25.86 -6.84 -15.98
C MET A 1 -26.30 -5.62 -15.19
N GLU A 2 -27.49 -5.08 -15.42
CA GLU A 2 -27.98 -3.87 -14.74
C GLU A 2 -28.09 -4.01 -13.21
N LEU A 3 -28.57 -5.15 -12.71
CA LEU A 3 -28.63 -5.46 -11.28
C LEU A 3 -27.23 -5.50 -10.60
N PHE A 4 -26.21 -5.94 -11.33
CA PHE A 4 -24.84 -6.00 -10.82
C PHE A 4 -24.21 -4.59 -10.72
N ILE A 5 -24.50 -3.74 -11.71
CA ILE A 5 -24.06 -2.33 -11.71
C ILE A 5 -24.77 -1.56 -10.59
N ALA A 6 -26.08 -1.73 -10.42
CA ALA A 6 -26.83 -1.10 -9.33
C ALA A 6 -26.28 -1.49 -7.94
N TRP A 7 -25.89 -2.75 -7.76
CA TRP A 7 -25.24 -3.21 -6.54
C TRP A 7 -23.88 -2.54 -6.28
N LEU A 8 -23.05 -2.38 -7.32
CA LEU A 8 -21.75 -1.70 -7.22
C LEU A 8 -21.88 -0.22 -6.84
N ILE A 9 -22.90 0.47 -7.33
CA ILE A 9 -23.15 1.90 -7.06
C ILE A 9 -23.42 2.17 -5.57
N HIS A 10 -23.99 1.19 -4.85
CA HIS A 10 -24.28 1.34 -3.43
C HIS A 10 -23.06 1.14 -2.52
N ILE A 11 -21.92 0.70 -3.06
CA ILE A 11 -20.71 0.52 -2.28
C ILE A 11 -20.19 1.91 -1.86
N PRO A 12 -20.06 2.19 -0.55
CA PRO A 12 -19.54 3.47 -0.11
C PRO A 12 -18.05 3.54 -0.42
N ILE A 13 -17.68 4.33 -1.44
CA ILE A 13 -16.30 4.41 -1.93
C ILE A 13 -15.37 5.07 -0.90
N GLN A 14 -15.86 6.06 -0.16
CA GLN A 14 -15.09 6.82 0.83
C GLN A 14 -14.48 5.95 1.94
N PRO A 15 -15.24 5.10 2.67
CA PRO A 15 -14.66 4.22 3.68
C PRO A 15 -13.71 3.17 3.09
N ILE A 16 -13.90 2.75 1.84
CA ILE A 16 -12.95 1.86 1.16
C ILE A 16 -11.63 2.57 0.91
N LEU A 17 -11.67 3.81 0.40
CA LEU A 17 -10.46 4.62 0.20
C LEU A 17 -9.73 4.87 1.53
N LEU A 18 -10.47 5.17 2.60
CA LEU A 18 -9.89 5.32 3.93
C LEU A 18 -9.25 4.02 4.43
N LEU A 19 -9.91 2.88 4.27
CA LEU A 19 -9.38 1.58 4.65
C LEU A 19 -8.09 1.26 3.88
N LEU A 20 -8.09 1.45 2.56
CA LEU A 20 -6.91 1.25 1.72
C LEU A 20 -5.76 2.19 2.10
N PHE A 21 -6.07 3.44 2.42
CA PHE A 21 -5.10 4.41 2.91
C PHE A 21 -4.46 3.94 4.22
N LEU A 22 -5.27 3.49 5.20
CA LEU A 22 -4.78 3.01 6.49
C LEU A 22 -3.92 1.74 6.34
N ILE A 23 -4.34 0.79 5.51
CA ILE A 23 -3.56 -0.42 5.20
C ILE A 23 -2.23 -0.04 4.54
N GLY A 24 -2.28 0.83 3.52
CA GLY A 24 -1.09 1.29 2.82
C GLY A 24 -0.11 2.01 3.74
N LEU A 25 -0.61 2.84 4.65
CA LEU A 25 0.20 3.55 5.65
C LEU A 25 0.86 2.54 6.60
N GLY A 26 0.10 1.54 7.08
CA GLY A 26 0.63 0.45 7.88
C GLY A 26 1.75 -0.32 7.18
N ILE A 27 1.57 -0.64 5.89
CA ILE A 27 2.59 -1.32 5.07
C ILE A 27 3.84 -0.43 4.90
N GLY A 28 3.65 0.84 4.57
CA GLY A 28 4.76 1.79 4.41
C GLY A 28 5.59 1.93 5.69
N VAL A 29 4.92 2.11 6.83
CA VAL A 29 5.58 2.16 8.15
C VAL A 29 6.28 0.84 8.46
N PHE A 30 5.64 -0.31 8.18
CA PHE A 30 6.24 -1.63 8.37
C PHE A 30 7.54 -1.79 7.58
N PHE A 31 7.59 -1.35 6.31
CA PHE A 31 8.79 -1.41 5.49
C PHE A 31 9.93 -0.52 6.02
N ILE A 32 9.61 0.65 6.58
CA ILE A 32 10.61 1.55 7.19
C ILE A 32 11.18 0.94 8.48
N LEU A 33 10.33 0.44 9.37
CA LEU A 33 10.71 -0.01 10.70
C LEU A 33 11.30 -1.43 10.71
N LYS A 34 10.79 -2.32 9.86
CA LYS A 34 11.14 -3.76 9.84
C LYS A 34 11.52 -4.25 8.43
N PRO A 35 12.45 -3.59 7.72
CA PRO A 35 12.79 -3.94 6.34
C PRO A 35 13.32 -5.39 6.20
N SER A 36 14.10 -5.88 7.17
CA SER A 36 14.59 -7.27 7.14
C SER A 36 13.47 -8.30 7.14
N LEU A 37 12.41 -8.02 7.92
CA LEU A 37 11.26 -8.91 8.00
C LEU A 37 10.40 -8.82 6.73
N ALA A 38 10.25 -7.62 6.15
CA ALA A 38 9.58 -7.45 4.86
C ALA A 38 10.27 -8.23 3.74
N ILE A 39 11.60 -8.16 3.65
CA ILE A 39 12.40 -8.93 2.70
C ILE A 39 12.24 -10.44 2.93
N GLU A 40 12.22 -10.89 4.18
CA GLU A 40 12.02 -12.31 4.50
C GLU A 40 10.62 -12.80 4.15
N MET A 41 9.58 -12.00 4.41
CA MET A 41 8.22 -12.30 3.99
C MET A 41 8.13 -12.43 2.46
N GLN A 42 8.76 -11.50 1.73
CA GLN A 42 8.86 -11.58 0.28
C GLN A 42 9.55 -12.89 -0.15
N ARG A 43 10.72 -13.19 0.41
CA ARG A 43 11.46 -14.42 0.08
C ARG A 43 10.64 -15.68 0.31
N ARG A 44 9.90 -15.76 1.42
CA ARG A 44 8.99 -16.87 1.73
C ARG A 44 7.81 -16.96 0.77
N PHE A 45 7.24 -15.84 0.36
CA PHE A 45 6.17 -15.81 -0.64
C PHE A 45 6.67 -16.35 -1.99
N TYR A 46 7.81 -15.86 -2.46
CA TYR A 46 8.38 -16.31 -3.74
C TYR A 46 8.78 -17.80 -3.70
N ALA A 47 9.26 -18.30 -2.55
CA ALA A 47 9.54 -19.72 -2.39
C ALA A 47 8.30 -20.61 -2.57
N LYS A 48 7.09 -20.14 -2.24
CA LYS A 48 5.84 -20.89 -2.44
C LYS A 48 5.51 -21.12 -3.92
N ILE A 49 5.93 -20.21 -4.79
CA ILE A 49 5.79 -20.33 -6.25
C ILE A 49 7.06 -20.92 -6.90
N ASN A 50 7.88 -21.61 -6.10
CA ASN A 50 9.12 -22.27 -6.50
C ASN A 50 10.19 -21.32 -7.06
N TRP A 51 10.12 -20.04 -6.70
CA TRP A 51 11.10 -19.02 -7.08
C TRP A 51 11.99 -18.67 -5.88
N ARG A 52 13.28 -18.97 -5.95
CA ARG A 52 14.24 -18.60 -4.90
C ARG A 52 14.83 -17.22 -5.20
N ILE A 53 14.50 -16.24 -4.38
CA ILE A 53 15.13 -14.90 -4.42
C ILE A 53 16.19 -14.84 -3.32
N GLU A 54 17.39 -14.38 -3.67
CA GLU A 54 18.44 -14.06 -2.71
C GLU A 54 18.90 -12.62 -2.90
N PRO A 55 19.12 -11.88 -1.79
CA PRO A 55 19.61 -10.51 -1.88
C PRO A 55 21.06 -10.51 -2.37
N ILE A 56 21.33 -9.79 -3.47
CA ILE A 56 22.71 -9.62 -3.97
C ILE A 56 23.55 -8.82 -2.95
N SER A 57 22.93 -7.84 -2.30
CA SER A 57 23.55 -7.08 -1.22
C SER A 57 22.52 -6.72 -0.16
N MET A 58 22.59 -7.39 0.98
CA MET A 58 21.62 -7.19 2.06
C MET A 58 21.55 -5.73 2.54
N HIS A 59 22.69 -5.03 2.58
CA HIS A 59 22.73 -3.62 2.95
C HIS A 59 21.95 -2.74 1.97
N LYS A 60 22.10 -2.97 0.65
CA LYS A 60 21.37 -2.22 -0.37
C LYS A 60 19.88 -2.53 -0.31
N GLU A 61 19.50 -3.80 -0.17
CA GLU A 61 18.10 -4.20 -0.05
C GLU A 61 17.43 -3.55 1.16
N LEU A 62 18.06 -3.58 2.35
CA LEU A 62 17.52 -2.92 3.54
C LEU A 62 17.28 -1.43 3.33
N ARG A 63 18.23 -0.73 2.71
CA ARG A 63 18.08 0.69 2.40
C ARG A 63 16.95 0.93 1.41
N ASN A 64 16.88 0.13 0.34
CA ASN A 64 15.87 0.27 -0.69
C ASN A 64 14.46 -0.06 -0.17
N THR A 65 14.31 -1.07 0.68
CA THR A 65 13.03 -1.39 1.32
C THR A 65 12.55 -0.25 2.22
N ARG A 66 13.45 0.39 2.97
CA ARG A 66 13.10 1.59 3.76
C ARG A 66 12.64 2.74 2.85
N LEU A 67 13.39 3.01 1.78
CA LEU A 67 13.04 4.04 0.80
C LEU A 67 11.71 3.74 0.11
N MET A 68 11.42 2.47 -0.18
CA MET A 68 10.12 2.03 -0.71
C MET A 68 8.99 2.33 0.27
N GLY A 69 9.18 2.07 1.57
CA GLY A 69 8.21 2.46 2.59
C GLY A 69 7.96 3.97 2.66
N VAL A 70 9.02 4.78 2.60
CA VAL A 70 8.90 6.26 2.53
C VAL A 70 8.15 6.67 1.27
N PHE A 71 8.49 6.10 0.12
CA PHE A 71 7.85 6.39 -1.15
C PHE A 71 6.34 6.07 -1.12
N ILE A 72 5.96 4.91 -0.58
CA ILE A 72 4.55 4.52 -0.40
C ILE A 72 3.80 5.57 0.42
N ILE A 73 4.36 5.98 1.57
CA ILE A 73 3.72 6.99 2.44
C ILE A 73 3.58 8.33 1.69
N THR A 74 4.61 8.78 0.99
CA THR A 74 4.56 10.01 0.19
C THR A 74 3.46 9.96 -0.87
N CYS A 75 3.35 8.85 -1.62
CA CYS A 75 2.29 8.67 -2.60
C CYS A 75 0.89 8.67 -1.97
N LEU A 76 0.73 8.04 -0.80
CA LEU A 76 -0.54 8.03 -0.08
C LEU A 76 -0.95 9.43 0.38
N LEU A 77 -0.02 10.21 0.94
CA LEU A 77 -0.27 11.59 1.34
C LEU A 77 -0.62 12.47 0.14
N ALA A 78 0.07 12.30 -0.99
CA ALA A 78 -0.25 13.02 -2.23
C ALA A 78 -1.64 12.65 -2.77
N ALA A 79 -2.01 11.36 -2.73
CA ALA A 79 -3.34 10.90 -3.14
C ALA A 79 -4.43 11.46 -2.23
N LEU A 80 -4.22 11.45 -0.92
CA LEU A 80 -5.14 12.03 0.06
C LEU A 80 -5.32 13.52 -0.17
N PHE A 81 -4.22 14.25 -0.36
CA PHE A 81 -4.24 15.68 -0.70
C PHE A 81 -5.04 15.94 -1.99
N PHE A 82 -4.78 15.16 -3.05
CA PHE A 82 -5.50 15.28 -4.31
C PHE A 82 -7.01 15.06 -4.14
N ILE A 83 -7.41 14.05 -3.37
CA ILE A 83 -8.82 13.77 -3.06
C ILE A 83 -9.44 14.96 -2.34
N PHE A 84 -8.81 15.52 -1.31
CA PHE A 84 -9.35 16.66 -0.58
C PHE A 84 -9.37 17.95 -1.40
N ALA A 85 -8.39 18.17 -2.26
CA ALA A 85 -8.31 19.36 -3.11
C ALA A 85 -9.35 19.36 -4.24
N ASN A 86 -9.79 18.18 -4.68
CA ASN A 86 -10.69 18.02 -5.84
C ASN A 86 -12.06 17.44 -5.48
N SER A 87 -12.28 17.01 -4.24
CA SER A 87 -13.61 16.66 -3.76
C SER A 87 -14.29 17.93 -3.28
N PRO A 88 -15.50 18.28 -3.78
CA PRO A 88 -16.30 19.27 -3.10
C PRO A 88 -16.53 18.75 -1.69
N ILE A 89 -15.94 19.43 -0.72
CA ILE A 89 -16.12 19.13 0.68
C ILE A 89 -17.62 19.31 0.95
N VAL A 90 -18.39 18.22 0.91
CA VAL A 90 -19.65 18.11 1.66
C VAL A 90 -19.20 17.89 3.10
N LEU A 91 -18.73 18.98 3.72
CA LEU A 91 -18.76 19.11 5.16
C LEU A 91 -20.23 18.92 5.53
N PHE A 92 -20.48 17.90 6.33
CA PHE A 92 -21.75 17.68 7.00
C PHE A 92 -22.28 18.97 7.63
#